data_AF-A0A6J4N7Y7-F1
#
_entry.id   AF-A0A6J4N7Y7-F1
#
_cell.length_a   1.000
_cell.length_b   1.000
_cell.length_c   1.000
_cell.angle_alpha   90.00
_cell.angle_beta   90.00
_cell.angle_gamma   90.00
#
_symmetry.space_group_name_H-M   'P 1'
#
loop_
_entity.id
_entity.type
_entity.pdbx_description
1 polymer ?
#
loop_
_entity_poly.entity_id
_entity_poly.type
_entity_poly.pdbx_seq_one_letter_code
_entity_poly.pdbx_strand_id
1 'polypeptide(L)'
;MPGALTPTEILAAWEAGADFVKVFPAGAMGGASYLKSLKAPLPQIELIPTGGVSLETAADFIRSGASAVGVGSDLVDLRALRDGRQEAIV
;
A
#
# COMPACT_ATOMS: atom_id res chain seq x y z
N MET A 1 -12.56 0.60 -2.90
CA MET A 1 -11.44 1.28 -2.21
C MET A 1 -10.97 2.49 -3.02
N PRO A 2 -11.22 3.72 -2.56
CA PRO A 2 -10.60 4.93 -3.09
C PRO A 2 -9.11 5.03 -2.72
N GLY A 3 -8.35 5.81 -3.50
CA GLY A 3 -6.97 6.17 -3.19
C GLY A 3 -6.87 7.53 -2.51
N ALA A 4 -5.98 7.66 -1.56
CA ALA A 4 -5.67 8.88 -0.82
C ALA A 4 -4.19 8.91 -0.44
N LEU A 5 -3.69 10.07 -0.04
CA LEU A 5 -2.33 10.22 0.47
C LEU A 5 -2.33 10.78 1.88
N THR A 6 -3.07 11.86 2.10
CA THR A 6 -3.05 12.66 3.32
C THR A 6 -4.15 12.25 4.32
N PRO A 7 -4.02 12.58 5.61
CA PRO A 7 -5.05 12.30 6.61
C PRO A 7 -6.44 12.83 6.23
N THR A 8 -6.52 14.03 5.65
CA THR A 8 -7.79 14.64 5.25
C THR A 8 -8.48 13.85 4.14
N GLU A 9 -7.74 13.43 3.11
CA GLU A 9 -8.27 12.62 2.01
C GLU A 9 -8.70 11.23 2.50
N ILE A 10 -7.92 10.63 3.41
CA ILE A 10 -8.23 9.32 4.01
C ILE A 10 -9.52 9.40 4.83
N LEU A 11 -9.66 10.43 5.67
CA LEU A 11 -10.85 10.63 6.47
C LEU A 11 -12.07 10.87 5.57
N ALA A 12 -11.96 11.74 4.57
CA ALA A 12 -13.04 12.02 3.63
C ALA A 12 -13.49 10.76 2.87
N ALA A 13 -12.55 9.92 2.45
CA ALA A 13 -12.84 8.64 1.81
C ALA A 13 -13.61 7.69 2.74
N TRP A 14 -13.20 7.59 4.00
CA TRP A 14 -13.85 6.75 5.00
C TRP A 14 -15.25 7.26 5.36
N GLU A 15 -15.41 8.57 5.58
CA GLU A 15 -16.71 9.21 5.83
C GLU A 15 -17.68 9.07 4.64
N ALA A 16 -17.15 9.00 3.42
CA ALA A 16 -17.93 8.67 2.22
C ALA A 16 -18.33 7.18 2.12
N GLY A 17 -17.98 6.35 3.11
CA GLY A 17 -18.39 4.95 3.22
C GLY A 17 -17.37 3.93 2.72
N ALA A 18 -16.08 4.29 2.58
CA ALA A 18 -15.05 3.33 2.18
C ALA A 18 -14.68 2.37 3.33
N ASP A 19 -14.79 1.06 3.08
CA ASP A 19 -14.30 0.03 4.01
C ASP A 19 -12.77 0.01 4.13
N PHE A 20 -12.08 0.29 3.02
CA PHE A 20 -10.62 0.37 2.92
C PHE A 20 -10.21 1.60 2.12
N VAL A 21 -9.07 2.19 2.48
CA VAL A 21 -8.45 3.30 1.75
C VAL A 21 -7.04 2.93 1.29
N LYS A 22 -6.77 3.09 -0.01
CA LYS A 22 -5.45 2.87 -0.59
C LYS A 22 -4.56 4.08 -0.31
N VAL A 23 -3.40 3.87 0.31
CA VAL A 23 -2.39 4.91 0.51
C VAL A 23 -1.34 4.81 -0.60
N PHE A 24 -1.25 5.82 -1.46
CA PHE A 24 -0.33 5.78 -2.61
C PHE A 24 0.25 7.17 -2.95
N PRO A 25 1.57 7.29 -3.21
CA PRO A 25 2.61 6.25 -3.21
C PRO A 25 3.29 6.09 -1.82
N ALA A 26 3.01 4.99 -1.11
CA ALA A 26 3.41 4.84 0.30
C ALA A 26 4.93 4.85 0.53
N GLY A 27 5.71 4.14 -0.29
CA GLY A 27 7.16 4.05 -0.15
C GLY A 27 7.86 5.41 -0.33
N ALA A 28 7.41 6.21 -1.30
CA ALA A 28 7.95 7.54 -1.56
C ALA A 28 7.68 8.53 -0.41
N MET A 29 6.67 8.27 0.42
CA MET A 29 6.31 9.12 1.57
C MET A 29 6.98 8.69 2.89
N GLY A 30 7.91 7.73 2.86
CA GLY A 30 8.57 7.21 4.07
C GLY A 30 8.06 5.83 4.50
N GLY A 31 7.27 5.16 3.65
CA GLY A 31 6.89 3.76 3.80
C GLY A 31 6.15 3.46 5.10
N ALA A 32 6.60 2.43 5.82
CA ALA A 32 6.00 1.98 7.07
C ALA A 32 5.89 3.09 8.13
N SER A 33 6.88 4.00 8.20
CA SER A 33 6.86 5.12 9.15
C SER A 33 5.75 6.12 8.87
N TYR A 34 5.44 6.35 7.59
CA TYR A 34 4.32 7.18 7.16
C TYR A 34 2.98 6.54 7.50
N LEU A 35 2.83 5.24 7.21
CA LEU A 35 1.62 4.51 7.55
C LEU A 35 1.35 4.55 9.06
N LYS A 36 2.38 4.36 9.88
CA LYS A 36 2.27 4.47 11.35
C LYS A 36 1.80 5.88 11.77
N SER A 37 2.32 6.92 11.12
CA SER A 37 1.91 8.31 11.37
C SER A 37 0.45 8.57 11.00
N LEU A 38 -0.08 7.90 9.96
CA LEU A 38 -1.49 7.98 9.57
C LEU A 38 -2.40 7.21 10.55
N LYS A 39 -1.98 6.02 10.99
CA LYS A 39 -2.76 5.17 11.92
C LYS A 39 -2.82 5.75 13.34
N ALA A 40 -1.89 6.62 13.73
CA ALA A 40 -1.92 7.27 15.04
C ALA A 40 -3.20 8.11 15.29
N PRO A 41 -3.59 9.04 14.40
CA PRO A 41 -4.86 9.76 14.50
C PRO A 41 -6.07 9.00 13.92
N LEU A 42 -5.86 8.03 13.04
CA LEU A 42 -6.92 7.30 12.33
C LEU A 42 -6.85 5.77 12.57
N PRO A 43 -6.81 5.30 13.83
CA PRO A 43 -6.59 3.88 14.13
C PRO A 43 -7.69 2.97 13.60
N GLN A 44 -8.92 3.48 13.44
CA GLN A 44 -10.10 2.74 12.98
C GLN A 44 -10.18 2.56 11.47
N ILE A 45 -9.40 3.30 10.67
CA ILE A 45 -9.49 3.24 9.22
C ILE A 45 -8.56 2.16 8.70
N GLU A 46 -9.09 1.24 7.88
CA GLU A 46 -8.32 0.18 7.25
C GLU A 46 -7.54 0.74 6.05
N LEU A 47 -6.21 0.66 6.12
CA LEU A 47 -5.30 1.27 5.15
C LEU A 47 -4.53 0.20 4.37
N ILE A 48 -4.48 0.37 3.05
CA ILE A 48 -3.73 -0.50 2.14
C ILE A 48 -2.62 0.33 1.47
N PRO A 49 -1.38 0.34 2.01
CA PRO A 49 -0.25 0.98 1.35
C PRO A 49 0.04 0.32 0.01
N THR A 50 0.33 1.13 -1.00
CA THR A 50 0.70 0.70 -2.35
C THR A 50 1.78 1.62 -2.90
N GLY A 51 2.65 1.08 -3.76
CA GLY A 51 3.78 1.79 -4.35
C GLY A 51 4.98 1.79 -3.42
N GLY A 52 6.07 1.14 -3.84
CA GLY A 52 7.22 0.85 -2.97
C GLY A 52 6.95 -0.24 -1.94
N VAL A 53 6.08 -1.21 -2.27
CA VAL A 53 5.88 -2.43 -1.50
C VAL A 53 6.59 -3.57 -2.23
N SER A 54 7.49 -4.24 -1.52
CA SER A 54 8.39 -5.29 -1.98
C SER A 54 8.45 -6.43 -0.95
N LEU A 55 9.20 -7.50 -1.24
CA LEU A 55 9.43 -8.59 -0.28
C LEU A 55 10.08 -8.11 1.02
N GLU A 56 10.97 -7.12 0.92
CA GLU A 56 11.71 -6.56 2.05
C GLU A 56 10.86 -5.60 2.90
N THR A 57 9.87 -4.93 2.30
CA THR A 57 9.11 -3.85 2.97
C THR A 57 7.71 -4.27 3.39
N ALA A 58 7.13 -5.31 2.80
CA ALA A 58 5.76 -5.75 3.07
C ALA A 58 5.53 -6.04 4.56
N ALA A 59 6.46 -6.74 5.21
CA ALA A 59 6.33 -7.09 6.63
C ALA A 59 6.27 -5.84 7.54
N ASP A 60 7.01 -4.79 7.21
CA ASP A 60 7.05 -3.57 8.01
C ASP A 60 5.79 -2.74 7.86
N PHE A 61 5.17 -2.74 6.67
CA PHE A 61 3.84 -2.16 6.48
C PHE A 61 2.77 -2.87 7.32
N ILE A 62 2.74 -4.21 7.29
CA ILE A 62 1.80 -5.00 8.10
C ILE A 62 1.99 -4.72 9.59
N ARG A 63 3.23 -4.73 10.09
CA ARG A 63 3.55 -4.38 11.49
C ARG A 63 3.18 -2.95 11.85
N SER A 64 3.11 -2.05 10.88
CA SER A 64 2.71 -0.65 11.07
C SER A 64 1.19 -0.43 11.02
N GLY A 65 0.40 -1.50 10.95
CA GLY A 65 -1.06 -1.45 10.99
C GLY A 65 -1.74 -1.44 9.63
N ALA A 66 -1.04 -1.86 8.56
CA ALA A 66 -1.67 -2.12 7.27
C ALA A 66 -2.60 -3.34 7.38
N SER A 67 -3.80 -3.22 6.84
CA SER A 67 -4.79 -4.31 6.77
C SER A 67 -4.45 -5.31 5.68
N ALA A 68 -3.85 -4.80 4.60
CA ALA A 68 -3.29 -5.55 3.48
C ALA A 68 -2.22 -4.67 2.81
N VAL A 69 -1.45 -5.24 1.88
CA VAL A 69 -0.48 -4.49 1.08
C VAL A 69 -0.76 -4.63 -0.42
N GLY A 70 -0.60 -3.54 -1.17
CA GLY A 70 -0.69 -3.54 -2.62
C GLY A 70 0.68 -3.67 -3.26
N VAL A 71 0.97 -4.84 -3.83
CA VAL A 71 2.22 -5.12 -4.57
C VAL A 71 1.96 -4.98 -6.07
N GLY A 72 2.82 -4.23 -6.76
CA GLY A 72 2.69 -3.94 -8.19
C GLY A 72 3.90 -4.42 -8.96
N SER A 73 4.78 -3.48 -9.33
CA SER A 73 5.98 -3.75 -10.14
C SER A 73 6.90 -4.82 -9.56
N ASP A 74 6.97 -4.94 -8.23
CA ASP A 74 7.86 -5.90 -7.57
C ASP A 74 7.29 -7.33 -7.55
N LEU A 75 6.02 -7.51 -7.93
CA LEU A 75 5.40 -8.84 -8.02
C LEU A 75 5.73 -9.53 -9.35
N VAL A 76 6.02 -8.77 -10.41
CA VAL A 76 6.09 -9.28 -11.78
C VAL A 76 7.40 -8.91 -12.44
N ASP A 77 8.21 -9.90 -12.83
CA ASP A 77 9.35 -9.68 -13.72
C ASP A 77 8.84 -9.34 -15.13
N LEU A 78 8.77 -8.04 -15.42
CA LEU A 78 8.33 -7.51 -16.71
C LEU A 78 9.24 -7.95 -17.88
N ARG A 79 10.51 -8.31 -17.64
CA ARG A 79 11.39 -8.85 -18.68
C ARG A 79 11.02 -10.29 -18.98
N ALA A 80 10.85 -11.13 -17.95
CA ALA A 80 10.39 -12.49 -18.12
C ALA A 80 9.03 -12.55 -18.85
N LEU A 81 8.10 -11.64 -18.51
CA LEU A 81 6.82 -11.51 -19.20
C LEU A 81 6.98 -11.17 -20.68
N ARG A 82 7.81 -10.18 -21.01
CA ARG A 82 8.06 -9.76 -22.42
C ARG A 82 8.74 -10.86 -23.23
N ASP A 83 9.60 -11.64 -22.59
CA ASP A 83 10.37 -12.70 -23.23
C ASP A 83 9.62 -14.06 -23.26
N GLY A 84 8.38 -14.12 -22.76
CA GLY A 84 7.57 -15.34 -22.73
C GLY A 84 8.05 -16.42 -21.75
N ARG A 85 8.93 -16.09 -20.79
CA ARG A 85 9.44 -17.02 -19.77
C ARG A 85 8.46 -17.14 -18.60
N GLN A 86 7.35 -17.84 -18.81
CA GLN A 86 6.25 -17.95 -17.84
C GLN A 86 6.70 -18.38 -16.43
N GLU A 87 7.65 -19.32 -16.35
CA GLU A 87 8.21 -19.87 -15.10
C GLU A 87 8.87 -18.81 -14.20
N ALA A 88 9.29 -17.68 -14.77
CA ALA A 88 10.11 -16.67 -14.11
C ALA A 88 9.38 -15.32 -13.89
N ILE A 89 8.05 -15.29 -14.11
CA ILE A 89 7.27 -14.06 -14.02
C ILE A 89 7.01 -13.64 -12.57
N VAL A 90 6.78 -14.59 -11.67
CA VAL A 90 6.39 -14.41 -10.26
C VAL A 90 7.27 -15.22 -9.32
#